data_AF-A0A7C2ED76-F1
#
_entry.id   AF-A0A7C2ED76-F1
#
_cell.length_a   1.000
_cell.length_b   1.000
_cell.length_c   1.000
_cell.angle_alpha   90.00
_cell.angle_beta   90.00
_cell.angle_gamma   90.00
#
_symmetry.space_group_name_H-M   'P 1'
#
loop_
_entity.id
_entity.type
_entity.pdbx_description
1 polymer ?
#
loop_
_entity_poly.entity_id
_entity_poly.type
_entity_poly.pdbx_seq_one_letter_code
_entity_poly.pdbx_strand_id
1 'polypeptide(L)'
;MSRGSGRGRSGGRVAADSAARDGRDVMARTPFLQKLLKLEAEHRLAESTGRPVEEIRELKAKSGKEGGSLHRALRGQGGHLTRRKFLAGAAAMAATAAASWKFRGKAKASGGPRLAVVGGGIAGLTAALTLADEGYSAPIYEGMYRVGGRMLSDRPSAPACGTCHAVGRPDSLSWLDGQYTDVFGSLIDSNHKTMLGLCKRFRLPLIDLLAAEPEGSTNTYYFQGDYYDPAQVDADYRQVRRALLDDLRAAGYPTTYKTSTPAGRALDAMSIYDRIETRVPGGHGSPFGSLPDVAYNAEYGAETTDQSSLNLIYLLGYGPPQSFQVYGSSDERYAIQGGVDRLPNAIAEHLGYPVEFGWALARIAKESDGTYSLTFDVANGSRTVRADIVILAIPFAVLRHLDYSEAGFDALKQKAIQELGAGRNGKLHLQFTSRSWNSPGPWGISNGQTFSDTGYQNTWDGTRGQPGGSGILINYTGGDIADSMHLKHPYGDTRSPGVIADAKQFLSQIEPVFPGISAQWKGRAAGSMAHRSPFFRCSYSYWRVGQYQSIAGYEQVRQGNIFFAGEHTSVDWQGWMEGGAESGIRAAREVLAQLK
;
A
#
# COMPACT_ATOMS: atom_id res chain seq x y z
N MET A 1 -19.96 51.69 -50.68
CA MET A 1 -21.21 52.02 -51.40
C MET A 1 -22.36 51.24 -50.77
N SER A 2 -23.45 51.94 -50.41
CA SER A 2 -24.83 51.49 -50.03
C SER A 2 -25.00 50.52 -48.83
N ARG A 3 -25.59 50.87 -47.65
CA ARG A 3 -27.01 51.22 -47.29
C ARG A 3 -28.04 50.16 -47.75
N GLY A 4 -29.04 49.69 -46.99
CA GLY A 4 -29.59 49.99 -45.65
C GLY A 4 -30.48 48.82 -45.15
N SER A 5 -30.67 48.67 -43.84
CA SER A 5 -31.88 48.99 -43.05
C SER A 5 -33.16 48.18 -43.34
N GLY A 6 -33.59 47.38 -42.35
CA GLY A 6 -34.95 46.84 -42.24
C GLY A 6 -35.26 46.39 -40.81
N ARG A 7 -36.03 47.19 -40.07
CA ARG A 7 -36.57 46.90 -38.73
C ARG A 7 -37.90 46.13 -38.86
N GLY A 8 -38.13 45.15 -37.98
CA GLY A 8 -39.44 44.58 -37.68
C GLY A 8 -39.49 44.08 -36.23
N ARG A 9 -40.39 44.66 -35.42
CA ARG A 9 -40.61 44.37 -33.99
C ARG A 9 -41.96 43.66 -33.82
N SER A 10 -41.97 42.53 -33.12
CA SER A 10 -43.07 41.99 -32.29
C SER A 10 -42.48 40.77 -31.56
N GLY A 11 -42.42 40.64 -30.23
CA GLY A 11 -43.45 40.91 -29.22
C GLY A 11 -43.76 39.57 -28.56
N GLY A 12 -43.08 39.24 -27.44
CA GLY A 12 -43.32 38.01 -26.68
C GLY A 12 -42.30 37.81 -25.56
N ARG A 13 -42.65 38.28 -24.35
CA ARG A 13 -41.91 38.04 -23.11
C ARG A 13 -42.19 36.63 -22.61
N VAL A 14 -41.14 35.85 -22.32
CA VAL A 14 -41.08 34.99 -21.12
C VAL A 14 -39.64 35.06 -20.60
N ALA A 15 -39.52 35.33 -19.31
CA ALA A 15 -38.28 35.54 -18.59
C ALA A 15 -37.60 34.21 -18.22
N ALA A 16 -36.27 34.16 -18.22
CA ALA A 16 -35.47 33.72 -17.08
C ALA A 16 -33.96 33.88 -17.36
N ASP A 17 -33.28 34.45 -16.37
CA ASP A 17 -31.83 34.64 -16.20
C ASP A 17 -30.93 33.49 -16.68
N SER A 18 -29.81 33.83 -17.34
CA SER A 18 -28.63 32.97 -17.44
C SER A 18 -27.38 33.69 -16.91
N ALA A 19 -27.22 33.66 -15.59
CA ALA A 19 -25.94 33.91 -14.93
C ALA A 19 -25.27 32.55 -14.68
N ALA A 20 -24.32 32.16 -15.53
CA ALA A 20 -23.48 30.99 -15.27
C ALA A 20 -22.34 31.39 -14.33
N ARG A 21 -22.47 31.02 -13.04
CA ARG A 21 -21.38 30.98 -12.05
C ARG A 21 -21.30 29.59 -11.44
N ASP A 22 -20.07 29.10 -11.38
CA ASP A 22 -19.44 28.15 -10.44
C ASP A 22 -20.38 27.22 -9.64
N GLY A 23 -20.28 25.91 -9.91
CA GLY A 23 -21.01 24.86 -9.24
C GLY A 23 -20.17 23.59 -9.08
N ARG A 24 -19.16 23.65 -8.21
CA ARG A 24 -18.57 22.48 -7.57
C ARG A 24 -19.60 21.86 -6.63
N ASP A 25 -20.08 20.67 -6.94
CA ASP A 25 -20.70 19.80 -5.92
C ASP A 25 -20.42 18.33 -6.22
N VAL A 26 -19.47 17.76 -5.46
CA VAL A 26 -19.17 16.33 -5.44
C VAL A 26 -20.19 15.69 -4.49
N MET A 27 -21.26 15.13 -5.06
CA MET A 27 -22.31 14.46 -4.29
C MET A 27 -21.77 13.23 -3.54
N ALA A 28 -21.88 13.26 -2.20
CA ALA A 28 -21.65 12.13 -1.32
C ALA A 28 -22.76 11.06 -1.48
N ARG A 29 -22.36 9.78 -1.52
CA ARG A 29 -23.21 8.61 -1.79
C ARG A 29 -24.16 8.25 -0.62
N THR A 30 -25.46 8.47 -0.84
CA THR A 30 -26.69 8.02 -0.11
C THR A 30 -26.90 8.35 1.39
N PRO A 31 -28.10 8.83 1.80
CA PRO A 31 -28.45 9.15 3.21
C PRO A 31 -28.43 7.97 4.20
N PHE A 32 -28.57 6.73 3.71
CA PHE A 32 -28.59 5.53 4.57
C PHE A 32 -27.20 5.16 5.07
N LEU A 33 -26.20 5.19 4.20
CA LEU A 33 -24.80 4.96 4.57
C LEU A 33 -24.27 6.07 5.49
N GLN A 34 -24.70 7.32 5.27
CA GLN A 34 -24.42 8.42 6.22
C GLN A 34 -25.02 8.15 7.60
N LYS A 35 -26.24 7.62 7.70
CA LYS A 35 -26.86 7.26 8.98
C LYS A 35 -26.11 6.10 9.66
N LEU A 36 -25.69 5.09 8.90
CA LEU A 36 -24.95 3.93 9.44
C LEU A 36 -23.57 4.33 9.97
N LEU A 37 -22.79 5.07 9.18
CA LEU A 37 -21.48 5.59 9.59
C LEU A 37 -21.59 6.57 10.76
N LYS A 38 -22.67 7.36 10.81
CA LYS A 38 -22.95 8.26 11.94
C LYS A 38 -23.25 7.47 13.22
N LEU A 39 -24.03 6.40 13.14
CA LEU A 39 -24.36 5.53 14.28
C LEU A 39 -23.11 4.80 14.82
N GLU A 40 -22.28 4.32 13.91
CA GLU A 40 -21.02 3.65 14.25
C GLU A 40 -20.02 4.63 14.90
N ALA A 41 -19.89 5.85 14.36
CA ALA A 41 -19.06 6.89 14.94
C ALA A 41 -19.59 7.38 16.31
N GLU A 42 -20.89 7.29 16.56
CA GLU A 42 -21.49 7.58 17.88
C GLU A 42 -21.18 6.48 18.90
N HIS A 43 -21.23 5.20 18.49
CA HIS A 43 -20.89 4.07 19.36
C HIS A 43 -19.39 4.02 19.69
N ARG A 44 -18.51 4.19 18.70
CA ARG A 44 -17.05 4.28 18.95
C ARG A 44 -16.68 5.43 19.87
N LEU A 45 -17.38 6.55 19.78
CA LEU A 45 -17.13 7.70 20.65
C LEU A 45 -17.66 7.47 22.07
N ALA A 46 -18.80 6.79 22.22
CA ALA A 46 -19.33 6.37 23.51
C ALA A 46 -18.35 5.42 24.23
N GLU A 47 -17.84 4.41 23.52
CA GLU A 47 -16.85 3.46 24.05
C GLU A 47 -15.54 4.12 24.45
N SER A 48 -14.99 5.00 23.59
CA SER A 48 -13.71 5.67 23.85
C SER A 48 -13.77 6.77 24.93
N THR A 49 -14.96 7.27 25.26
CA THR A 49 -15.14 8.31 26.28
C THR A 49 -15.80 7.79 27.56
N GLY A 50 -16.23 6.51 27.60
CA GLY A 50 -16.93 5.92 28.73
C GLY A 50 -18.31 6.55 29.01
N ARG A 51 -18.94 7.15 28.00
CA ARG A 51 -20.21 7.88 28.12
C ARG A 51 -21.33 7.18 27.36
N PRO A 52 -22.59 7.22 27.83
CA PRO A 52 -23.73 6.71 27.08
C PRO A 52 -23.88 7.38 25.71
N VAL A 53 -24.30 6.63 24.69
CA VAL A 53 -24.49 7.11 23.31
C VAL A 53 -25.43 8.32 23.25
N GLU A 54 -26.43 8.35 24.12
CA GLU A 54 -27.43 9.40 24.27
C GLU A 54 -26.80 10.70 24.74
N GLU A 55 -25.83 10.63 25.66
CA GLU A 55 -25.06 11.79 26.11
C GLU A 55 -24.18 12.34 24.97
N ILE A 56 -23.56 11.46 24.18
CA ILE A 56 -22.77 11.84 23.00
C ILE A 56 -23.64 12.54 21.95
N ARG A 57 -24.86 12.08 21.74
CA ARG A 57 -25.84 12.70 20.82
C ARG A 57 -26.27 14.08 21.28
N GLU A 58 -26.54 14.24 22.57
CA GLU A 58 -26.89 15.54 23.15
C GLU A 58 -25.74 16.55 23.05
N LEU A 59 -24.50 16.12 23.31
CA LEU A 59 -23.32 16.97 23.18
C LEU A 59 -23.08 17.41 21.75
N LYS A 60 -23.26 16.51 20.77
CA LYS A 60 -23.23 16.83 19.34
C LYS A 60 -24.32 17.82 18.94
N ALA A 61 -25.55 17.64 19.45
CA ALA A 61 -26.67 18.52 19.16
C ALA A 61 -26.47 19.94 19.74
N LYS A 62 -25.91 20.04 20.95
CA LYS A 62 -25.54 21.31 21.58
C LYS A 62 -24.38 21.98 20.83
N SER A 63 -23.32 21.25 20.49
CA SER A 63 -22.17 21.80 19.75
C SER A 63 -22.55 22.29 18.35
N GLY A 64 -23.49 21.61 17.69
CA GLY A 64 -24.00 22.00 16.37
C GLY A 64 -24.86 23.26 16.38
N LYS A 65 -25.57 23.55 17.47
CA LYS A 65 -26.36 24.79 17.63
C LYS A 65 -25.52 26.00 18.07
N GLU A 66 -24.43 25.76 18.80
CA GLU A 66 -23.57 26.82 19.36
C GLU A 66 -22.32 27.12 18.51
N GLY A 67 -22.16 26.47 17.35
CA GLY A 67 -21.00 26.66 16.46
C GLY A 67 -19.67 26.19 17.07
N GLY A 68 -19.71 25.28 18.04
CA GLY A 68 -18.56 24.77 18.77
C GLY A 68 -18.05 23.42 18.24
N SER A 69 -16.78 23.10 18.52
CA SER A 69 -16.20 21.78 18.27
C SER A 69 -16.63 20.78 19.33
N LEU A 70 -17.06 19.58 18.93
CA LEU A 70 -17.35 18.44 19.83
C LEU A 70 -16.20 18.15 20.80
N HIS A 71 -14.97 18.38 20.34
CA HIS A 71 -13.74 18.20 21.12
C HIS A 71 -13.62 19.19 22.30
N ARG A 72 -14.29 20.34 22.21
CA ARG A 72 -14.41 21.36 23.26
C ARG A 72 -15.57 21.07 24.21
N ALA A 73 -16.66 20.47 23.73
CA ALA A 73 -17.79 20.05 24.57
C ALA A 73 -17.43 18.84 25.46
N LEU A 74 -16.52 17.98 25.00
CA LEU A 74 -16.00 16.83 25.76
C LEU A 74 -14.96 17.21 26.83
N ARG A 75 -14.44 18.46 26.81
CA ARG A 75 -13.53 19.01 27.81
C ARG A 75 -14.28 20.11 28.58
N GLY A 76 -14.77 19.82 29.77
CA GLY A 76 -15.49 20.79 30.61
C GLY A 76 -14.80 22.15 30.77
N GLN A 77 -15.63 23.17 31.00
CA GLN A 77 -15.41 24.62 30.99
C GLN A 77 -14.07 25.16 31.53
N GLY A 78 -13.51 26.14 30.80
CA GLY A 78 -12.47 27.04 31.30
C GLY A 78 -12.13 28.18 30.33
N GLY A 79 -12.67 29.38 30.61
CA GLY A 79 -12.07 30.69 30.31
C GLY A 79 -12.05 31.22 28.87
N HIS A 80 -12.93 32.19 28.59
CA HIS A 80 -12.92 33.02 27.37
C HIS A 80 -11.66 33.92 27.29
N LEU A 81 -10.98 33.93 26.14
CA LEU A 81 -9.99 34.95 25.78
C LEU A 81 -10.45 35.70 24.51
N THR A 82 -10.66 37.01 24.65
CA THR A 82 -11.18 37.90 23.61
C THR A 82 -10.12 38.30 22.56
N ARG A 83 -10.61 38.57 21.34
CA ARG A 83 -9.91 38.92 20.07
C ARG A 83 -8.78 39.97 20.16
N ARG A 84 -8.67 40.73 21.26
CA ARG A 84 -7.60 41.73 21.49
C ARG A 84 -6.28 41.16 22.01
N LYS A 85 -6.23 39.93 22.55
CA LYS A 85 -4.97 39.25 22.94
C LYS A 85 -4.33 38.42 21.81
N PHE A 86 -5.07 38.14 20.73
CA PHE A 86 -4.57 37.36 19.58
C PHE A 86 -3.52 38.13 18.77
N LEU A 87 -3.65 39.45 18.66
CA LEU A 87 -2.72 40.28 17.90
C LEU A 87 -1.44 40.65 18.66
N ALA A 88 -1.44 40.59 19.99
CA ALA A 88 -0.23 40.78 20.79
C ALA A 88 0.65 39.51 20.85
N GLY A 89 0.09 38.32 20.54
CA GLY A 89 0.84 37.05 20.50
C GLY A 89 1.54 36.76 19.18
N ALA A 90 1.19 37.45 18.09
CA ALA A 90 1.75 37.20 16.76
C ALA A 90 3.22 37.66 16.63
N ALA A 91 3.67 38.62 17.45
CA ALA A 91 5.06 39.06 17.46
C ALA A 91 6.01 38.17 18.29
N ALA A 92 5.47 37.37 19.23
CA ALA A 92 6.27 36.44 20.05
C ALA A 92 6.42 35.03 19.44
N MET A 93 5.59 34.69 18.43
CA MET A 93 5.62 33.39 17.75
C MET A 93 6.69 33.28 16.65
N ALA A 94 7.17 34.42 16.12
CA ALA A 94 8.28 34.42 15.15
C ALA A 94 9.65 34.17 15.83
N ALA A 95 9.80 34.55 17.10
CA ALA A 95 11.03 34.33 17.87
C ALA A 95 11.11 32.94 18.55
N THR A 96 9.98 32.23 18.70
CA THR A 96 9.95 30.88 19.30
C THR A 96 10.02 29.76 18.26
N ALA A 97 9.60 29.99 17.00
CA ALA A 97 9.76 29.02 15.91
C ALA A 97 11.23 28.79 15.49
N ALA A 98 12.12 29.76 15.73
CA ALA A 98 13.56 29.63 15.51
C ALA A 98 14.30 28.94 16.68
N ALA A 99 13.66 28.81 17.86
CA ALA A 99 14.26 28.20 19.05
C ALA A 99 13.83 26.75 19.30
N SER A 100 12.79 26.26 18.63
CA SER A 100 12.32 24.86 18.74
C SER A 100 13.08 23.87 17.86
N TRP A 101 14.07 24.30 17.05
CA TRP A 101 14.93 23.40 16.26
C TRP A 101 16.15 22.85 17.02
N LYS A 102 16.19 23.05 18.36
CA LYS A 102 17.22 22.51 19.25
C LYS A 102 16.70 21.65 20.41
N PHE A 103 15.50 21.06 20.29
CA PHE A 103 15.15 19.92 21.13
C PHE A 103 15.55 18.61 20.43
N ARG A 104 16.86 18.38 20.36
CA ARG A 104 17.40 17.02 20.40
C ARG A 104 16.93 16.48 21.75
N GLY A 105 15.83 15.73 21.76
CA GLY A 105 15.42 15.00 22.96
C GLY A 105 16.60 14.14 23.36
N LYS A 106 17.27 14.49 24.48
CA LYS A 106 18.21 13.57 25.10
C LYS A 106 17.39 12.35 25.46
N ALA A 107 17.58 11.25 24.72
CA ALA A 107 17.02 9.97 25.05
C ALA A 107 17.27 9.72 26.55
N LYS A 108 16.21 9.41 27.30
CA LYS A 108 16.36 8.96 28.68
C LYS A 108 17.16 7.64 28.66
N ALA A 109 18.42 7.69 29.08
CA ALA A 109 19.11 6.54 29.66
C ALA A 109 19.55 6.99 31.06
N SER A 110 19.12 6.36 32.16
CA SER A 110 19.46 4.97 32.50
C SER A 110 18.46 4.30 33.48
N GLY A 111 17.18 4.15 33.09
CA GLY A 111 16.22 3.42 33.95
C GLY A 111 14.93 2.91 33.28
N GLY A 112 14.77 3.08 31.97
CA GLY A 112 13.63 2.52 31.22
C GLY A 112 13.96 1.14 30.64
N PRO A 113 12.94 0.37 30.23
CA PRO A 113 13.16 -0.94 29.62
C PRO A 113 13.93 -0.82 28.30
N ARG A 114 14.76 -1.83 28.02
CA ARG A 114 15.53 -1.98 26.79
C ARG A 114 14.58 -2.43 25.69
N LEU A 115 14.31 -1.53 24.74
CA LEU A 115 13.49 -1.81 23.56
C LEU A 115 14.39 -2.23 22.40
N ALA A 116 13.95 -3.18 21.58
CA ALA A 116 14.59 -3.52 20.32
C ALA A 116 13.57 -3.62 19.20
N VAL A 117 13.86 -3.01 18.05
CA VAL A 117 13.09 -3.18 16.82
C VAL A 117 13.93 -4.00 15.84
N VAL A 118 13.37 -5.09 15.31
CA VAL A 118 14.04 -5.91 14.29
C VAL A 118 13.37 -5.66 12.95
N GLY A 119 14.13 -5.13 11.99
CA GLY A 119 13.68 -4.74 10.65
C GLY A 119 13.50 -3.24 10.50
N GLY A 120 14.29 -2.63 9.62
CA GLY A 120 14.26 -1.21 9.22
C GLY A 120 13.35 -0.93 8.01
N GLY A 121 12.34 -1.76 7.78
CA GLY A 121 11.22 -1.44 6.88
C GLY A 121 10.30 -0.38 7.46
N ILE A 122 9.28 0.04 6.70
CA ILE A 122 8.34 1.09 7.15
C ILE A 122 7.63 0.75 8.46
N ALA A 123 7.35 -0.52 8.73
CA ALA A 123 6.75 -0.96 9.99
C ALA A 123 7.67 -0.74 11.19
N GLY A 124 8.94 -1.16 11.11
CA GLY A 124 9.89 -0.94 12.20
C GLY A 124 10.23 0.54 12.38
N LEU A 125 10.37 1.28 11.28
CA LEU A 125 10.63 2.72 11.31
C LEU A 125 9.49 3.52 11.93
N THR A 126 8.24 3.21 11.59
CA THR A 126 7.07 3.89 12.17
C THR A 126 6.83 3.48 13.62
N ALA A 127 7.16 2.25 14.00
CA ALA A 127 7.15 1.82 15.40
C ALA A 127 8.18 2.60 16.23
N ALA A 128 9.42 2.64 15.76
CA ALA A 128 10.51 3.42 16.34
C ALA A 128 10.16 4.91 16.43
N LEU A 129 9.59 5.49 15.35
CA LEU A 129 9.15 6.89 15.31
C LEU A 129 8.08 7.19 16.36
N THR A 130 7.10 6.30 16.49
CA THR A 130 6.00 6.45 17.46
C THR A 130 6.52 6.37 18.90
N LEU A 131 7.48 5.48 19.17
CA LEU A 131 8.14 5.40 20.48
C LEU A 131 9.00 6.64 20.77
N ALA A 132 9.73 7.12 19.76
CA ALA A 132 10.56 8.32 19.85
C ALA A 132 9.73 9.58 20.13
N ASP A 133 8.54 9.71 19.53
CA ASP A 133 7.60 10.80 19.78
C ASP A 133 7.14 10.86 21.25
N GLU A 134 7.15 9.72 21.96
CA GLU A 134 6.83 9.60 23.39
C GLU A 134 8.11 9.59 24.28
N GLY A 135 9.28 9.84 23.69
CA GLY A 135 10.55 9.98 24.42
C GLY A 135 11.28 8.67 24.71
N TYR A 136 10.88 7.55 24.10
CA TYR A 136 11.57 6.27 24.20
C TYR A 136 12.53 6.06 23.02
N SER A 137 13.72 5.51 23.31
CA SER A 137 14.67 5.10 22.30
C SER A 137 14.53 3.60 22.05
N ALA A 138 14.33 3.20 20.79
CA ALA A 138 14.25 1.80 20.40
C ALA A 138 15.19 1.54 19.21
N PRO A 139 16.44 1.12 19.46
CA PRO A 139 17.40 0.77 18.42
C PRO A 139 16.80 -0.19 17.39
N ILE A 140 17.11 0.05 16.12
CA ILE A 140 16.66 -0.76 14.99
C ILE A 140 17.82 -1.63 14.53
N TYR A 141 17.59 -2.94 14.43
CA TYR A 141 18.52 -3.91 13.86
C TYR A 141 18.02 -4.31 12.47
N GLU A 142 18.82 -3.99 11.44
CA GLU A 142 18.47 -4.18 10.03
C GLU A 142 19.49 -5.10 9.36
N GLY A 143 19.00 -6.17 8.72
CA GLY A 143 19.85 -7.17 8.07
C GLY A 143 20.53 -6.66 6.80
N MET A 144 19.92 -5.70 6.11
CA MET A 144 20.48 -5.02 4.96
C MET A 144 21.38 -3.84 5.35
N TYR A 145 22.09 -3.28 4.37
CA TYR A 145 22.87 -2.04 4.51
C TYR A 145 22.07 -0.78 4.14
N ARG A 146 20.74 -0.84 4.27
CA ARG A 146 19.81 0.26 4.02
C ARG A 146 18.51 0.06 4.78
N VAL A 147 17.77 1.15 5.00
CA VAL A 147 16.38 1.09 5.45
C VAL A 147 15.39 0.95 4.28
N GLY A 148 14.11 0.84 4.62
CA GLY A 148 12.98 0.87 3.69
C GLY A 148 12.43 -0.51 3.33
N GLY A 149 13.21 -1.58 3.49
CA GLY A 149 12.75 -2.93 3.16
C GLY A 149 12.26 -3.01 1.71
N ARG A 150 10.98 -3.35 1.50
CA ARG A 150 10.32 -3.37 0.18
C ARG A 150 9.90 -1.98 -0.34
N MET A 151 10.40 -0.90 0.24
CA MET A 151 10.34 0.46 -0.33
C MET A 151 11.74 0.83 -0.81
N LEU A 152 11.98 0.71 -2.11
CA LEU A 152 13.26 0.98 -2.75
C LEU A 152 13.02 1.62 -4.12
N SER A 153 13.82 2.64 -4.44
CA SER A 153 13.77 3.33 -5.72
C SER A 153 15.09 3.20 -6.46
N ASP A 154 15.00 2.96 -7.76
CA ASP A 154 16.12 3.04 -8.68
C ASP A 154 16.14 4.42 -9.35
N ARG A 155 17.19 5.19 -9.04
CA ARG A 155 17.40 6.56 -9.51
C ARG A 155 18.90 6.85 -9.65
N PRO A 156 19.30 7.85 -10.48
CA PRO A 156 20.71 8.16 -10.77
C PRO A 156 21.61 8.41 -9.54
N SER A 157 21.03 8.80 -8.39
CA SER A 157 21.74 9.14 -7.15
C SER A 157 21.45 8.18 -5.98
N ALA A 158 20.83 7.02 -6.22
CA ALA A 158 20.53 6.07 -5.16
C ALA A 158 21.83 5.44 -4.60
N PRO A 159 22.01 5.37 -3.26
CA PRO A 159 23.16 4.68 -2.68
C PRO A 159 23.15 3.18 -2.98
N ALA A 160 24.35 2.59 -3.06
CA ALA A 160 24.53 1.16 -3.31
C ALA A 160 23.77 0.33 -2.27
N CYS A 161 22.83 -0.54 -2.65
CA CYS A 161 22.06 -1.29 -1.64
C CYS A 161 22.84 -2.41 -0.93
N GLY A 162 24.16 -2.52 -1.17
CA GLY A 162 25.10 -3.41 -0.49
C GLY A 162 24.90 -4.92 -0.73
N THR A 163 23.73 -5.32 -1.25
CA THR A 163 23.32 -6.72 -1.52
C THR A 163 22.67 -6.89 -2.89
N CYS A 164 22.16 -5.82 -3.50
CA CYS A 164 21.75 -5.78 -4.89
C CYS A 164 22.90 -5.22 -5.72
N HIS A 165 23.48 -6.03 -6.59
CA HIS A 165 24.61 -5.62 -7.43
C HIS A 165 24.29 -4.48 -8.41
N ALA A 166 23.03 -4.05 -8.52
CA ALA A 166 22.59 -3.12 -9.56
C ALA A 166 22.04 -1.75 -9.07
N VAL A 167 21.54 -1.57 -7.84
CA VAL A 167 21.14 -0.22 -7.37
C VAL A 167 22.35 0.46 -6.73
N GLY A 168 22.81 1.56 -7.30
CA GLY A 168 23.76 2.50 -6.68
C GLY A 168 25.24 2.22 -6.87
N ARG A 169 25.62 1.51 -7.95
CA ARG A 169 27.00 1.62 -8.44
C ARG A 169 27.14 2.91 -9.25
N PRO A 170 28.31 3.57 -9.28
CA PRO A 170 28.54 4.76 -10.12
C PRO A 170 28.22 4.55 -11.61
N ASP A 171 28.12 3.28 -12.04
CA ASP A 171 27.84 2.80 -13.38
C ASP A 171 26.48 2.08 -13.55
N SER A 172 25.60 2.05 -12.52
CA SER A 172 24.25 1.53 -12.71
C SER A 172 23.52 2.42 -13.70
N LEU A 173 22.96 1.82 -14.75
CA LEU A 173 22.26 2.52 -15.83
C LEU A 173 21.12 3.35 -15.25
N SER A 174 21.36 4.65 -15.03
CA SER A 174 20.32 5.62 -14.76
C SER A 174 19.34 5.62 -15.93
N TRP A 175 18.03 5.60 -15.64
CA TRP A 175 17.01 5.82 -16.65
C TRP A 175 17.27 7.13 -17.41
N LEU A 176 16.96 7.14 -18.70
CA LEU A 176 17.03 8.36 -19.51
C LEU A 176 16.06 9.41 -18.99
N ASP A 177 16.23 10.66 -19.43
CA ASP A 177 15.41 11.82 -19.08
C ASP A 177 15.32 12.14 -17.57
N GLY A 178 16.24 11.61 -16.76
CA GLY A 178 16.22 11.79 -15.30
C GLY A 178 15.06 11.08 -14.60
N GLN A 179 14.44 10.11 -15.28
CA GLN A 179 13.35 9.31 -14.73
C GLN A 179 13.85 8.37 -13.62
N TYR A 180 12.91 7.87 -12.83
CA TYR A 180 13.17 6.88 -11.79
C TYR A 180 12.02 5.89 -11.73
N THR A 181 12.27 4.73 -11.13
CA THR A 181 11.21 3.77 -10.81
C THR A 181 11.36 3.24 -9.42
N ASP A 182 10.24 2.86 -8.82
CA ASP A 182 10.23 2.14 -7.56
C ASP A 182 10.27 0.64 -7.85
N VAL A 183 11.31 -0.04 -7.37
CA VAL A 183 11.58 -1.43 -7.73
C VAL A 183 10.70 -2.42 -7.00
N PHE A 184 10.03 -2.03 -5.91
CA PHE A 184 9.07 -2.89 -5.21
C PHE A 184 7.74 -2.13 -5.03
N GLY A 185 7.29 -1.89 -3.79
CA GLY A 185 6.07 -1.15 -3.50
C GLY A 185 6.21 0.33 -3.85
N SER A 186 5.17 0.92 -4.46
CA SER A 186 5.27 2.27 -5.05
C SER A 186 4.03 3.15 -4.91
N LEU A 187 2.84 2.54 -4.87
CA LEU A 187 1.56 3.26 -5.02
C LEU A 187 0.90 3.51 -3.66
N ILE A 188 0.20 4.63 -3.56
CA ILE A 188 -0.48 5.10 -2.34
C ILE A 188 -1.90 5.54 -2.71
N ASP A 189 -2.89 4.88 -2.12
CA ASP A 189 -4.30 5.23 -2.33
C ASP A 189 -4.72 6.50 -1.60
N SER A 190 -5.80 7.11 -2.07
CA SER A 190 -6.45 8.25 -1.40
C SER A 190 -6.91 7.92 0.03
N ASN A 191 -7.11 6.64 0.37
CA ASN A 191 -7.52 6.18 1.69
C ASN A 191 -6.35 5.74 2.59
N HIS A 192 -5.10 5.67 2.10
CA HIS A 192 -3.89 5.36 2.88
C HIS A 192 -3.47 6.52 3.79
N LYS A 193 -4.24 6.75 4.87
CA LYS A 193 -4.10 7.94 5.73
C LYS A 193 -2.77 7.99 6.45
N THR A 194 -2.20 6.85 6.81
CA THR A 194 -0.91 6.77 7.50
C THR A 194 0.21 7.18 6.57
N MET A 195 0.29 6.61 5.37
CA MET A 195 1.30 6.95 4.37
C MET A 195 1.22 8.42 3.95
N LEU A 196 0.01 8.93 3.66
CA LEU A 196 -0.20 10.34 3.32
C LEU A 196 0.17 11.27 4.49
N GLY A 197 -0.17 10.89 5.72
CA GLY A 197 0.19 11.63 6.94
C GLY A 197 1.70 11.69 7.16
N LEU A 198 2.40 10.58 6.93
CA LEU A 198 3.85 10.49 7.01
C LEU A 198 4.53 11.33 5.92
N CYS A 199 4.09 11.22 4.67
CA CYS A 199 4.60 12.06 3.58
C CYS A 199 4.44 13.55 3.91
N LYS A 200 3.28 13.95 4.44
CA LYS A 200 3.05 15.32 4.91
C LYS A 200 3.98 15.71 6.06
N ARG A 201 4.17 14.84 7.07
CA ARG A 201 5.06 15.08 8.22
C ARG A 201 6.49 15.35 7.78
N PHE A 202 6.99 14.57 6.83
CA PHE A 202 8.36 14.69 6.31
C PHE A 202 8.49 15.58 5.07
N ARG A 203 7.41 16.31 4.71
CA ARG A 203 7.36 17.25 3.58
C ARG A 203 7.81 16.63 2.26
N LEU A 204 7.41 15.39 2.02
CA LEU A 204 7.67 14.69 0.78
C LEU A 204 6.53 14.98 -0.21
N PRO A 205 6.83 15.59 -1.37
CA PRO A 205 5.83 15.86 -2.38
C PRO A 205 5.31 14.57 -3.00
N LEU A 206 4.03 14.58 -3.36
CA LEU A 206 3.35 13.48 -4.04
C LEU A 206 3.06 13.87 -5.48
N ILE A 207 3.17 12.90 -6.38
CA ILE A 207 2.65 12.97 -7.75
C ILE A 207 1.24 12.41 -7.72
N ASP A 208 0.26 13.14 -8.27
CA ASP A 208 -1.09 12.64 -8.53
C ASP A 208 -1.08 11.94 -9.90
N LEU A 209 -1.01 10.60 -9.87
CA LEU A 209 -0.84 9.76 -11.05
C LEU A 209 -2.08 9.79 -11.94
N LEU A 210 -3.28 9.80 -11.35
CA LEU A 210 -4.54 9.89 -12.10
C LEU A 210 -4.65 11.24 -12.82
N ALA A 211 -4.22 12.33 -12.17
CA ALA A 211 -4.19 13.65 -12.82
C ALA A 211 -3.11 13.77 -13.92
N ALA A 212 -2.15 12.83 -13.96
CA ALA A 212 -1.08 12.79 -14.94
C ALA A 212 -1.35 11.85 -16.12
N GLU A 213 -2.50 11.15 -16.12
CA GLU A 213 -2.91 10.29 -17.23
C GLU A 213 -3.38 11.11 -18.44
N PRO A 214 -3.23 10.58 -19.67
CA PRO A 214 -3.81 11.21 -20.84
C PRO A 214 -5.33 11.34 -20.71
N GLU A 215 -5.88 12.45 -21.20
CA GLU A 215 -7.33 12.69 -21.19
C GLU A 215 -8.06 11.59 -21.97
N GLY A 216 -9.10 11.02 -21.37
CA GLY A 216 -9.90 9.95 -21.96
C GLY A 216 -9.20 8.59 -22.03
N SER A 217 -8.03 8.43 -21.41
CA SER A 217 -7.35 7.14 -21.35
C SER A 217 -8.07 6.13 -20.44
N THR A 218 -7.90 4.85 -20.75
CA THR A 218 -8.44 3.73 -19.97
C THR A 218 -7.40 2.63 -19.82
N ASN A 219 -7.69 1.66 -18.95
CA ASN A 219 -6.98 0.39 -18.94
C ASN A 219 -7.17 -0.32 -20.29
N THR A 220 -6.18 -1.09 -20.72
CA THR A 220 -6.23 -1.92 -21.92
C THR A 220 -6.38 -3.38 -21.54
N TYR A 221 -7.44 -4.03 -22.01
CA TYR A 221 -7.69 -5.46 -21.79
C TYR A 221 -7.48 -6.21 -23.11
N TYR A 222 -6.66 -7.26 -23.09
CA TYR A 222 -6.38 -8.07 -24.27
C TYR A 222 -6.42 -9.55 -23.90
N PHE A 223 -7.48 -10.25 -24.29
CA PHE A 223 -7.72 -11.62 -23.87
C PHE A 223 -8.16 -12.44 -25.07
N GLN A 224 -7.76 -13.71 -25.10
CA GLN A 224 -8.15 -14.65 -26.15
C GLN A 224 -7.82 -14.15 -27.57
N GLY A 225 -6.76 -13.35 -27.70
CA GLY A 225 -6.27 -12.82 -28.97
C GLY A 225 -7.00 -11.58 -29.50
N ASP A 226 -7.86 -10.93 -28.72
CA ASP A 226 -8.54 -9.70 -29.13
C ASP A 226 -8.64 -8.66 -27.98
N TYR A 227 -8.89 -7.41 -28.34
CA TYR A 227 -9.14 -6.34 -27.38
C TYR A 227 -10.52 -6.52 -26.74
N TYR A 228 -10.54 -6.47 -25.41
CA TYR A 228 -11.77 -6.58 -24.63
C TYR A 228 -12.25 -5.18 -24.23
N ASP A 229 -13.30 -4.71 -24.91
CA ASP A 229 -13.84 -3.35 -24.75
C ASP A 229 -14.21 -3.06 -23.27
N PRO A 230 -13.69 -1.98 -22.65
CA PRO A 230 -14.07 -1.58 -21.30
C PRO A 230 -15.59 -1.47 -21.06
N ALA A 231 -16.37 -1.07 -22.07
CA ALA A 231 -17.83 -1.04 -21.96
C ALA A 231 -18.44 -2.45 -21.84
N GLN A 232 -17.84 -3.44 -22.50
CA GLN A 232 -18.22 -4.84 -22.39
C GLN A 232 -17.74 -5.45 -21.07
N VAL A 233 -16.54 -5.09 -20.60
CA VAL A 233 -16.05 -5.44 -19.24
C VAL A 233 -17.06 -5.00 -18.19
N ASP A 234 -17.53 -3.75 -18.27
CA ASP A 234 -18.55 -3.21 -17.36
C ASP A 234 -19.89 -3.96 -17.49
N ALA A 235 -20.27 -4.36 -18.70
CA ALA A 235 -21.48 -5.15 -18.93
C ALA A 235 -21.41 -6.54 -18.29
N ASP A 236 -20.28 -7.23 -18.43
CA ASP A 236 -20.09 -8.55 -17.86
C ASP A 236 -19.93 -8.49 -16.33
N TYR A 237 -19.25 -7.46 -15.81
CA TYR A 237 -19.21 -7.20 -14.37
C TYR A 237 -20.62 -7.03 -13.78
N ARG A 238 -21.51 -6.27 -14.46
CA ARG A 238 -22.89 -6.09 -13.99
C ARG A 238 -23.66 -7.41 -13.85
N GLN A 239 -23.34 -8.43 -14.66
CA GLN A 239 -23.98 -9.75 -14.57
C GLN A 239 -23.56 -10.50 -13.30
N VAL A 240 -22.29 -10.40 -12.89
CA VAL A 240 -21.76 -11.12 -11.72
C VAL A 240 -21.84 -10.32 -10.42
N ARG A 241 -22.03 -9.00 -10.51
CA ARG A 241 -21.98 -8.09 -9.37
C ARG A 241 -22.98 -8.45 -8.27
N ARG A 242 -24.17 -8.92 -8.64
CA ARG A 242 -25.17 -9.30 -7.63
C ARG A 242 -24.66 -10.46 -6.77
N ALA A 243 -24.12 -11.51 -7.39
CA ALA A 243 -23.54 -12.64 -6.70
C ALA A 243 -22.36 -12.23 -5.80
N LEU A 244 -21.46 -11.35 -6.30
CA LEU A 244 -20.37 -10.78 -5.50
C LEU A 244 -20.87 -10.08 -4.23
N LEU A 245 -21.89 -9.23 -4.35
CA LEU A 245 -22.43 -8.52 -3.19
C LEU A 245 -23.21 -9.42 -2.24
N ASP A 246 -23.82 -10.49 -2.75
CA ASP A 246 -24.50 -11.50 -1.94
C ASP A 246 -23.47 -12.30 -1.13
N ASP A 247 -22.38 -12.75 -1.77
CA ASP A 247 -21.23 -13.38 -1.11
C ASP A 247 -20.63 -12.47 -0.03
N LEU A 248 -20.34 -11.20 -0.35
CA LEU A 248 -19.77 -10.23 0.59
C LEU A 248 -20.64 -10.04 1.83
N ARG A 249 -21.96 -9.84 1.65
CA ARG A 249 -22.88 -9.66 2.77
C ARG A 249 -23.03 -10.93 3.61
N ALA A 250 -23.05 -12.10 2.97
CA ALA A 250 -23.16 -13.37 3.66
C ALA A 250 -21.89 -13.69 4.46
N ALA A 251 -20.70 -13.43 3.89
CA ALA A 251 -19.42 -13.60 4.57
C ALA A 251 -19.32 -12.71 5.82
N GLY A 252 -19.80 -11.47 5.73
CA GLY A 252 -19.49 -10.43 6.69
C GLY A 252 -18.04 -9.93 6.50
N TYR A 253 -17.67 -8.86 7.20
CA TYR A 253 -16.30 -8.35 7.14
C TYR A 253 -15.80 -7.87 8.52
N PRO A 254 -14.53 -8.15 8.87
CA PRO A 254 -13.66 -9.14 8.24
C PRO A 254 -13.98 -10.56 8.72
N THR A 255 -13.95 -11.56 7.83
CA THR A 255 -13.78 -12.94 8.28
C THR A 255 -12.36 -13.07 8.85
N THR A 256 -12.21 -13.70 10.01
CA THR A 256 -10.94 -13.93 10.71
C THR A 256 -11.02 -15.24 11.50
N TYR A 257 -9.91 -15.64 12.11
CA TYR A 257 -9.87 -16.84 12.95
C TYR A 257 -10.83 -16.78 14.16
N LYS A 258 -11.18 -15.57 14.60
CA LYS A 258 -12.09 -15.31 15.72
C LYS A 258 -13.51 -14.97 15.30
N THR A 259 -13.66 -14.31 14.16
CA THR A 259 -14.93 -13.75 13.71
C THR A 259 -15.24 -14.30 12.33
N SER A 260 -16.19 -15.22 12.21
CA SER A 260 -16.59 -15.77 10.91
C SER A 260 -18.06 -16.21 10.90
N THR A 261 -18.72 -16.01 9.76
CA THR A 261 -20.03 -16.58 9.47
C THR A 261 -19.89 -17.96 8.82
N PRO A 262 -20.92 -18.81 8.80
CA PRO A 262 -20.90 -20.05 8.03
C PRO A 262 -20.56 -19.83 6.54
N ALA A 263 -21.10 -18.77 5.94
CA ALA A 263 -20.81 -18.42 4.55
C ALA A 263 -19.36 -17.94 4.37
N GLY A 264 -18.83 -17.13 5.29
CA GLY A 264 -17.43 -16.70 5.28
C GLY A 264 -16.47 -17.90 5.36
N ARG A 265 -16.80 -18.91 6.16
CA ARG A 265 -16.03 -20.16 6.21
C ARG A 265 -16.13 -20.98 4.92
N ALA A 266 -17.31 -21.04 4.31
CA ALA A 266 -17.49 -21.75 3.03
C ALA A 266 -16.72 -21.06 1.89
N LEU A 267 -16.76 -19.72 1.84
CA LEU A 267 -16.02 -18.92 0.87
C LEU A 267 -14.51 -18.97 1.12
N ASP A 268 -14.07 -19.04 2.37
CA ASP A 268 -12.65 -19.23 2.67
C ASP A 268 -12.12 -20.62 2.26
N ALA A 269 -12.99 -21.64 2.29
CA ALA A 269 -12.67 -22.98 1.80
C ALA A 269 -12.77 -23.12 0.28
N MET A 270 -13.15 -22.04 -0.44
CA MET A 270 -13.25 -21.98 -1.89
C MET A 270 -12.08 -21.15 -2.44
N SER A 271 -11.45 -21.61 -3.51
CA SER A 271 -10.40 -20.84 -4.17
C SER A 271 -10.98 -19.68 -5.00
N ILE A 272 -10.16 -18.68 -5.36
CA ILE A 272 -10.57 -17.65 -6.34
C ILE A 272 -10.93 -18.33 -7.67
N TYR A 273 -10.14 -19.31 -8.09
CA TYR A 273 -10.36 -20.06 -9.33
C TYR A 273 -11.75 -20.72 -9.36
N ASP A 274 -12.10 -21.49 -8.31
CA ASP A 274 -13.39 -22.17 -8.22
C ASP A 274 -14.56 -21.18 -8.15
N ARG A 275 -14.33 -20.01 -7.53
CA ARG A 275 -15.32 -18.95 -7.51
C ARG A 275 -15.58 -18.40 -8.91
N ILE A 276 -14.54 -18.18 -9.72
CA ILE A 276 -14.69 -17.72 -11.11
C ILE A 276 -15.50 -18.76 -11.89
N GLU A 277 -15.12 -20.04 -11.83
CA GLU A 277 -15.83 -21.13 -12.51
C GLU A 277 -17.31 -21.21 -12.12
N THR A 278 -17.64 -20.93 -10.86
CA THR A 278 -19.00 -21.11 -10.35
C THR A 278 -19.85 -19.83 -10.30
N ARG A 279 -19.27 -18.64 -10.54
CA ARG A 279 -19.98 -17.35 -10.44
C ARG A 279 -19.88 -16.48 -11.69
N VAL A 280 -18.94 -16.75 -12.58
CA VAL A 280 -18.76 -16.00 -13.83
C VAL A 280 -19.35 -16.83 -14.99
N PRO A 281 -20.29 -16.27 -15.78
CA PRO A 281 -20.77 -16.93 -16.98
C PRO A 281 -19.62 -17.33 -17.91
N GLY A 282 -19.49 -18.62 -18.20
CA GLY A 282 -18.42 -19.17 -19.03
C GLY A 282 -17.08 -19.42 -18.31
N GLY A 283 -16.97 -19.11 -17.02
CA GLY A 283 -15.75 -19.34 -16.22
C GLY A 283 -14.51 -18.72 -16.88
N HIS A 284 -13.35 -19.39 -16.75
CA HIS A 284 -12.11 -19.01 -17.43
C HIS A 284 -12.17 -19.18 -18.96
N GLY A 285 -13.24 -19.76 -19.51
CA GLY A 285 -13.50 -19.77 -20.94
C GLY A 285 -14.00 -18.43 -21.49
N SER A 286 -14.35 -17.47 -20.62
CA SER A 286 -14.77 -16.12 -21.01
C SER A 286 -13.67 -15.08 -20.79
N PRO A 287 -13.58 -14.00 -21.60
CA PRO A 287 -12.65 -12.89 -21.34
C PRO A 287 -12.82 -12.28 -19.94
N PHE A 288 -14.06 -12.18 -19.46
CA PHE A 288 -14.34 -11.66 -18.12
C PHE A 288 -13.87 -12.60 -17.00
N GLY A 289 -13.83 -13.92 -17.22
CA GLY A 289 -13.28 -14.86 -16.23
C GLY A 289 -11.76 -14.84 -16.19
N SER A 290 -11.11 -14.71 -17.34
CA SER A 290 -9.65 -14.60 -17.45
C SER A 290 -9.11 -13.31 -16.82
N LEU A 291 -9.85 -12.21 -16.88
CA LEU A 291 -9.44 -10.91 -16.34
C LEU A 291 -9.15 -10.90 -14.82
N PRO A 292 -10.10 -11.24 -13.92
CA PRO A 292 -9.84 -11.34 -12.49
C PRO A 292 -8.87 -12.47 -12.17
N ASP A 293 -8.79 -13.54 -12.95
CA ASP A 293 -7.77 -14.58 -12.74
C ASP A 293 -6.35 -14.03 -12.88
N VAL A 294 -6.08 -13.39 -14.02
CA VAL A 294 -4.81 -12.71 -14.31
C VAL A 294 -4.50 -11.62 -13.28
N ALA A 295 -5.48 -10.77 -12.98
CA ALA A 295 -5.29 -9.65 -12.07
C ALA A 295 -5.00 -10.09 -10.63
N TYR A 296 -5.74 -11.07 -10.10
CA TYR A 296 -5.58 -11.51 -8.72
C TYR A 296 -4.39 -12.44 -8.54
N ASN A 297 -3.95 -13.14 -9.59
CA ASN A 297 -2.68 -13.82 -9.57
C ASN A 297 -1.51 -12.81 -9.44
N ALA A 298 -1.53 -11.74 -10.24
CA ALA A 298 -0.53 -10.67 -10.13
C ALA A 298 -0.60 -9.94 -8.79
N GLU A 299 -1.78 -9.54 -8.32
CA GLU A 299 -1.96 -8.77 -7.07
C GLU A 299 -1.37 -9.48 -5.84
N TYR A 300 -1.70 -10.77 -5.66
CA TYR A 300 -1.25 -11.54 -4.50
C TYR A 300 0.03 -12.35 -4.75
N GLY A 301 0.50 -12.38 -6.00
CA GLY A 301 1.70 -13.13 -6.39
C GLY A 301 1.54 -14.64 -6.23
N ALA A 302 0.35 -15.19 -6.47
CA ALA A 302 0.08 -16.61 -6.27
C ALA A 302 -1.03 -17.10 -7.21
N GLU A 303 -1.04 -18.38 -7.52
CA GLU A 303 -2.12 -18.97 -8.33
C GLU A 303 -3.47 -18.80 -7.63
N THR A 304 -4.51 -18.46 -8.39
CA THR A 304 -5.88 -18.27 -7.88
C THR A 304 -6.50 -19.54 -7.31
N THR A 305 -5.89 -20.70 -7.60
CA THR A 305 -6.20 -22.01 -7.02
C THR A 305 -5.70 -22.18 -5.58
N ASP A 306 -4.65 -21.45 -5.15
CA ASP A 306 -4.12 -21.46 -3.77
C ASP A 306 -4.77 -20.36 -2.89
N GLN A 307 -5.30 -19.31 -3.53
CA GLN A 307 -5.86 -18.16 -2.84
C GLN A 307 -7.31 -18.38 -2.37
N SER A 308 -7.62 -17.97 -1.14
CA SER A 308 -9.00 -17.92 -0.64
C SER A 308 -9.86 -16.97 -1.47
N SER A 309 -11.09 -17.38 -1.82
CA SER A 309 -12.01 -16.55 -2.61
C SER A 309 -12.38 -15.23 -1.92
N LEU A 310 -12.21 -15.16 -0.59
CA LEU A 310 -12.42 -13.95 0.19
C LEU A 310 -11.45 -12.82 -0.18
N ASN A 311 -10.23 -13.13 -0.66
CA ASN A 311 -9.29 -12.13 -1.16
C ASN A 311 -9.93 -11.32 -2.30
N LEU A 312 -10.55 -12.01 -3.27
CA LEU A 312 -11.28 -11.35 -4.36
C LEU A 312 -12.53 -10.64 -3.88
N ILE A 313 -13.32 -11.28 -3.02
CA ILE A 313 -14.60 -10.72 -2.58
C ILE A 313 -14.40 -9.42 -1.80
N TYR A 314 -13.44 -9.37 -0.88
CA TYR A 314 -13.20 -8.18 -0.08
C TYR A 314 -12.55 -7.05 -0.88
N LEU A 315 -11.65 -7.36 -1.82
CA LEU A 315 -11.07 -6.30 -2.65
C LEU A 315 -12.10 -5.74 -3.64
N LEU A 316 -12.74 -6.60 -4.44
CA LEU A 316 -13.66 -6.19 -5.50
C LEU A 316 -15.01 -5.68 -4.96
N GLY A 317 -15.48 -6.23 -3.84
CA GLY A 317 -16.83 -6.00 -3.31
C GLY A 317 -17.12 -4.57 -2.85
N TYR A 318 -16.08 -3.79 -2.54
CA TYR A 318 -16.20 -2.38 -2.17
C TYR A 318 -16.03 -1.40 -3.35
N GLY A 319 -15.92 -1.93 -4.57
CA GLY A 319 -15.85 -1.14 -5.80
C GLY A 319 -17.14 -0.39 -6.15
N PRO A 320 -17.06 0.56 -7.12
CA PRO A 320 -18.21 1.31 -7.59
C PRO A 320 -19.27 0.42 -8.27
N PRO A 321 -20.54 0.85 -8.32
CA PRO A 321 -21.64 -0.03 -8.72
C PRO A 321 -21.78 -0.31 -10.21
N GLN A 322 -21.23 0.55 -11.07
CA GLN A 322 -21.52 0.55 -12.51
C GLN A 322 -20.29 0.31 -13.39
N SER A 323 -19.09 0.56 -12.85
CA SER A 323 -17.83 0.34 -13.52
C SER A 323 -17.02 -0.74 -12.82
N PHE A 324 -16.44 -1.64 -13.60
CA PHE A 324 -15.48 -2.61 -13.09
C PHE A 324 -14.18 -1.87 -12.76
N GLN A 325 -13.79 -1.95 -11.49
CA GLN A 325 -12.48 -1.54 -11.02
C GLN A 325 -11.79 -2.81 -10.57
N VAL A 326 -10.70 -3.18 -11.23
CA VAL A 326 -10.07 -4.50 -11.07
C VAL A 326 -9.74 -4.79 -9.59
N TYR A 327 -9.30 -3.77 -8.87
CA TYR A 327 -8.97 -3.79 -7.43
C TYR A 327 -9.98 -3.02 -6.56
N GLY A 328 -11.24 -2.94 -7.02
CA GLY A 328 -12.37 -2.40 -6.27
C GLY A 328 -12.25 -0.91 -5.94
N SER A 329 -12.03 -0.59 -4.66
CA SER A 329 -11.93 0.80 -4.21
C SER A 329 -10.51 1.38 -4.22
N SER A 330 -9.51 0.55 -4.53
CA SER A 330 -8.13 1.02 -4.66
C SER A 330 -8.01 1.93 -5.88
N ASP A 331 -7.42 3.11 -5.68
CA ASP A 331 -7.25 4.12 -6.73
C ASP A 331 -5.79 4.39 -7.09
N GLU A 332 -4.84 3.81 -6.33
CA GLU A 332 -3.40 3.87 -6.55
C GLU A 332 -2.88 5.26 -6.90
N ARG A 333 -3.55 6.29 -6.37
CA ARG A 333 -3.52 7.62 -6.95
C ARG A 333 -2.19 8.34 -6.82
N TYR A 334 -1.43 8.05 -5.76
CA TYR A 334 -0.25 8.82 -5.40
C TYR A 334 1.04 7.99 -5.47
N ALA A 335 2.11 8.65 -5.88
CA ALA A 335 3.49 8.18 -5.68
C ALA A 335 4.34 9.28 -5.02
N ILE A 336 5.39 8.89 -4.31
CA ILE A 336 6.32 9.86 -3.71
C ILE A 336 7.24 10.40 -4.81
N GLN A 337 7.23 11.72 -5.01
CA GLN A 337 8.08 12.36 -6.01
C GLN A 337 9.56 12.14 -5.67
N GLY A 338 10.32 11.63 -6.63
CA GLY A 338 11.73 11.28 -6.50
C GLY A 338 11.98 9.90 -5.89
N GLY A 339 10.95 9.12 -5.53
CA GLY A 339 11.07 7.73 -5.11
C GLY A 339 10.48 7.43 -3.73
N VAL A 340 9.89 6.24 -3.61
CA VAL A 340 9.22 5.73 -2.41
C VAL A 340 10.14 5.61 -1.19
N ASP A 341 11.42 5.33 -1.40
CA ASP A 341 12.42 5.13 -0.34
C ASP A 341 12.83 6.42 0.39
N ARG A 342 12.42 7.59 -0.12
CA ARG A 342 12.66 8.88 0.55
C ARG A 342 11.98 8.94 1.91
N LEU A 343 10.81 8.32 2.05
CA LEU A 343 10.09 8.29 3.32
C LEU A 343 10.83 7.50 4.41
N PRO A 344 11.19 6.23 4.22
CA PRO A 344 11.90 5.48 5.25
C PRO A 344 13.26 6.11 5.60
N ASN A 345 13.97 6.69 4.64
CA ASN A 345 15.22 7.41 4.91
C ASN A 345 14.97 8.67 5.78
N ALA A 346 13.96 9.48 5.44
CA ALA A 346 13.61 10.67 6.23
C ALA A 346 13.19 10.32 7.67
N ILE A 347 12.50 9.19 7.87
CA ILE A 347 12.19 8.69 9.21
C ILE A 347 13.47 8.30 9.96
N ALA A 348 14.34 7.49 9.34
CA ALA A 348 15.58 7.02 9.96
C ALA A 348 16.49 8.20 10.39
N GLU A 349 16.63 9.22 9.52
CA GLU A 349 17.36 10.45 9.82
C GLU A 349 16.75 11.23 11.01
N HIS A 350 15.42 11.20 11.15
CA HIS A 350 14.71 11.92 12.21
C HIS A 350 14.84 11.27 13.59
N LEU A 351 14.99 9.95 13.68
CA LEU A 351 15.07 9.23 14.96
C LEU A 351 16.25 9.71 15.83
N GLY A 352 17.36 10.12 15.22
CA GLY A 352 18.52 10.67 15.92
C GLY A 352 19.29 9.65 16.78
N TYR A 353 18.97 8.36 16.69
CA TYR A 353 19.69 7.23 17.27
C TYR A 353 20.00 6.18 16.19
N PRO A 354 21.01 5.30 16.37
CA PRO A 354 21.53 4.48 15.28
C PRO A 354 20.55 3.41 14.81
N VAL A 355 20.62 3.15 13.50
CA VAL A 355 20.14 1.92 12.86
C VAL A 355 21.37 1.03 12.67
N GLU A 356 21.34 -0.16 13.25
CA GLU A 356 22.41 -1.15 13.17
C GLU A 356 22.25 -1.96 11.88
N PHE A 357 22.97 -1.55 10.84
CA PHE A 357 22.94 -2.19 9.51
C PHE A 357 23.81 -3.43 9.42
N GLY A 358 23.40 -4.41 8.61
CA GLY A 358 24.10 -5.69 8.47
C GLY A 358 23.93 -6.62 9.68
N TRP A 359 22.91 -6.39 10.51
CA TRP A 359 22.56 -7.22 11.66
C TRP A 359 21.34 -8.08 11.30
N ALA A 360 21.60 -9.23 10.70
CA ALA A 360 20.56 -10.16 10.26
C ALA A 360 20.13 -11.04 11.45
N LEU A 361 18.88 -10.96 11.89
CA LEU A 361 18.40 -11.79 13.00
C LEU A 361 18.53 -13.28 12.63
N ALA A 362 19.15 -14.06 13.52
CA ALA A 362 19.37 -15.50 13.35
C ALA A 362 18.61 -16.32 14.41
N ARG A 363 18.57 -15.83 15.67
CA ARG A 363 17.89 -16.54 16.77
C ARG A 363 17.16 -15.61 17.74
N ILE A 364 16.05 -16.10 18.28
CA ILE A 364 15.29 -15.51 19.38
C ILE A 364 15.17 -16.54 20.51
N ALA A 365 15.58 -16.16 21.72
CA ALA A 365 15.40 -16.97 22.92
C ALA A 365 14.76 -16.14 24.04
N LYS A 366 13.79 -16.73 24.74
CA LYS A 366 13.23 -16.16 25.97
C LYS A 366 14.09 -16.60 27.15
N GLU A 367 14.56 -15.62 27.91
CA GLU A 367 15.41 -15.83 29.09
C GLU A 367 14.58 -16.16 30.34
N SER A 368 15.23 -16.75 31.34
CA SER A 368 14.60 -17.09 32.63
C SER A 368 14.13 -15.86 33.42
N ASP A 369 14.74 -14.70 33.19
CA ASP A 369 14.34 -13.40 33.76
C ASP A 369 13.18 -12.73 32.99
N GLY A 370 12.64 -13.40 31.95
CA GLY A 370 11.53 -12.92 31.13
C GLY A 370 11.95 -11.95 30.01
N THR A 371 13.25 -11.61 29.91
CA THR A 371 13.80 -10.83 28.80
C THR A 371 14.02 -11.71 27.56
N TYR A 372 14.42 -11.11 26.45
CA TYR A 372 14.71 -11.82 25.21
C TYR A 372 16.14 -11.58 24.76
N SER A 373 16.84 -12.66 24.41
CA SER A 373 18.11 -12.62 23.69
C SER A 373 17.84 -12.71 22.19
N LEU A 374 18.33 -11.72 21.45
CA LEU A 374 18.29 -11.64 20.01
C LEU A 374 19.72 -11.84 19.48
N THR A 375 19.96 -12.94 18.79
CA THR A 375 21.26 -13.20 18.14
C THR A 375 21.17 -12.82 16.67
N PHE A 376 22.13 -12.03 16.22
CA PHE A 376 22.25 -11.53 14.86
C PHE A 376 23.53 -12.04 14.23
N ASP A 377 23.44 -12.49 12.98
CA ASP A 377 24.59 -12.64 12.10
C ASP A 377 25.04 -11.26 11.63
N VAL A 378 26.33 -10.99 11.79
CA VAL A 378 27.00 -9.75 11.38
C VAL A 378 28.24 -10.10 10.56
N ALA A 379 28.85 -9.12 9.89
CA ALA A 379 29.98 -9.35 8.97
C ALA A 379 31.12 -10.23 9.53
N ASN A 380 31.37 -10.19 10.85
CA ASN A 380 32.47 -10.91 11.51
C ASN A 380 31.98 -11.84 12.63
N GLY A 381 30.91 -12.61 12.39
CA GLY A 381 30.40 -13.62 13.32
C GLY A 381 28.99 -13.31 13.80
N SER A 382 28.72 -13.52 15.09
CA SER A 382 27.40 -13.27 15.69
C SER A 382 27.48 -12.27 16.84
N ARG A 383 26.39 -11.53 17.05
CA ARG A 383 26.20 -10.61 18.18
C ARG A 383 24.88 -10.89 18.84
N THR A 384 24.85 -10.85 20.17
CA THR A 384 23.62 -11.04 20.94
C THR A 384 23.27 -9.77 21.69
N VAL A 385 22.01 -9.36 21.58
CA VAL A 385 21.45 -8.21 22.31
C VAL A 385 20.35 -8.71 23.23
N ARG A 386 20.35 -8.24 24.47
CA ARG A 386 19.25 -8.49 25.42
C ARG A 386 18.28 -7.32 25.45
N ALA A 387 16.99 -7.62 25.27
CA ALA A 387 15.91 -6.65 25.26
C ALA A 387 14.79 -7.09 26.21
N ASP A 388 14.17 -6.12 26.88
CA ASP A 388 13.02 -6.35 27.76
C ASP A 388 11.72 -6.43 26.94
N ILE A 389 11.65 -5.68 25.83
CA ILE A 389 10.54 -5.65 24.88
C ILE A 389 11.11 -5.64 23.45
N VAL A 390 10.51 -6.45 22.57
CA VAL A 390 10.92 -6.58 21.17
C VAL A 390 9.74 -6.25 20.27
N ILE A 391 9.98 -5.45 19.23
CA ILE A 391 9.07 -5.31 18.08
C ILE A 391 9.71 -6.03 16.90
N LEU A 392 9.13 -7.16 16.49
CA LEU A 392 9.52 -7.89 15.28
C LEU A 392 8.77 -7.31 14.08
N ALA A 393 9.49 -6.57 13.24
CA ALA A 393 8.98 -5.94 12.03
C ALA A 393 9.53 -6.59 10.74
N ILE A 394 9.80 -7.91 10.80
CA ILE A 394 10.25 -8.73 9.66
C ILE A 394 9.11 -9.64 9.17
N PRO A 395 9.06 -10.00 7.87
CA PRO A 395 8.02 -10.89 7.35
C PRO A 395 8.05 -12.28 8.01
N PHE A 396 6.89 -12.91 8.20
CA PHE A 396 6.81 -14.31 8.63
C PHE A 396 7.51 -15.28 7.67
N ALA A 397 7.52 -14.97 6.37
CA ALA A 397 8.29 -15.71 5.38
C ALA A 397 9.82 -15.69 5.65
N VAL A 398 10.34 -14.71 6.40
CA VAL A 398 11.72 -14.71 6.90
C VAL A 398 11.79 -15.46 8.22
N LEU A 399 10.93 -15.09 9.18
CA LEU A 399 10.95 -15.63 10.54
C LEU A 399 10.84 -17.15 10.56
N ARG A 400 10.09 -17.77 9.63
CA ARG A 400 9.94 -19.23 9.53
C ARG A 400 11.23 -20.01 9.23
N HIS A 401 12.31 -19.33 8.86
CA HIS A 401 13.63 -19.91 8.62
C HIS A 401 14.67 -19.55 9.71
N LEU A 402 14.25 -18.85 10.76
CA LEU A 402 15.12 -18.47 11.88
C LEU A 402 14.91 -19.43 13.06
N ASP A 403 15.88 -19.48 13.97
CA ASP A 403 15.71 -20.23 15.22
C ASP A 403 14.92 -19.41 16.25
N TYR A 404 13.63 -19.71 16.39
CA TYR A 404 12.80 -19.15 17.45
C TYR A 404 12.23 -20.26 18.36
N SER A 405 12.86 -21.43 18.37
CA SER A 405 12.40 -22.60 19.14
C SER A 405 12.28 -22.31 20.64
N GLU A 406 13.13 -21.42 21.16
CA GLU A 406 13.15 -20.97 22.55
C GLU A 406 12.44 -19.61 22.77
N ALA A 407 11.80 -19.04 21.76
CA ALA A 407 11.08 -17.76 21.90
C ALA A 407 9.79 -17.88 22.74
N GLY A 408 9.30 -19.10 22.95
CA GLY A 408 8.07 -19.37 23.72
C GLY A 408 6.80 -18.97 22.99
N PHE A 409 6.78 -19.04 21.65
CA PHE A 409 5.58 -18.79 20.85
C PHE A 409 4.58 -19.94 21.00
N ASP A 410 3.30 -19.60 21.11
CA ASP A 410 2.22 -20.59 21.12
C ASP A 410 2.06 -21.27 19.75
N ALA A 411 1.32 -22.39 19.75
CA ALA A 411 1.14 -23.21 18.55
C ALA A 411 0.46 -22.45 17.39
N LEU A 412 -0.46 -21.52 17.68
CA LEU A 412 -1.16 -20.78 16.63
C LEU A 412 -0.25 -19.71 16.00
N LYS A 413 0.66 -19.12 16.79
CA LYS A 413 1.70 -18.21 16.26
C LYS A 413 2.69 -18.98 15.42
N GLN A 414 3.13 -20.16 15.88
CA GLN A 414 4.01 -21.03 15.10
C GLN A 414 3.35 -21.41 13.77
N LYS A 415 2.07 -21.77 13.79
CA LYS A 415 1.27 -22.02 12.57
C LYS A 415 1.24 -20.82 11.65
N ALA A 416 0.88 -19.63 12.15
CA ALA A 416 0.85 -18.41 11.36
C ALA A 416 2.22 -18.09 10.74
N ILE A 417 3.29 -18.21 11.53
CA ILE A 417 4.67 -18.01 11.04
C ILE A 417 4.99 -18.99 9.93
N GLN A 418 4.68 -20.28 10.08
CA GLN A 418 5.09 -21.33 9.15
C GLN A 418 4.21 -21.44 7.90
N GLU A 419 2.92 -21.10 7.99
CA GLU A 419 1.96 -21.42 6.93
C GLU A 419 1.45 -20.22 6.15
N LEU A 420 1.48 -18.99 6.69
CA LEU A 420 0.96 -17.79 5.98
C LEU A 420 1.47 -17.72 4.55
N GLY A 421 0.56 -17.44 3.61
CA GLY A 421 0.85 -17.33 2.19
C GLY A 421 1.93 -16.28 1.92
N ALA A 422 2.88 -16.64 1.05
CA ALA A 422 4.01 -15.80 0.68
C ALA A 422 4.03 -15.61 -0.84
N GLY A 423 3.57 -14.43 -1.29
CA GLY A 423 3.44 -14.10 -2.71
C GLY A 423 4.79 -14.03 -3.43
N ARG A 424 4.79 -14.39 -4.70
CA ARG A 424 5.93 -14.43 -5.61
C ARG A 424 5.62 -13.49 -6.78
N ASN A 425 6.19 -12.30 -6.76
CA ASN A 425 6.01 -11.31 -7.82
C ASN A 425 7.34 -10.97 -8.49
N GLY A 426 7.23 -10.67 -9.79
CA GLY A 426 8.27 -10.05 -10.59
C GLY A 426 7.84 -8.66 -11.03
N LYS A 427 8.75 -7.69 -10.97
CA LYS A 427 8.57 -6.35 -11.55
C LYS A 427 9.67 -6.12 -12.56
N LEU A 428 9.33 -6.08 -13.84
CA LEU A 428 10.26 -5.88 -14.94
C LEU A 428 9.98 -4.53 -15.60
N HIS A 429 10.95 -3.64 -15.54
CA HIS A 429 10.88 -2.26 -16.01
C HIS A 429 11.61 -2.17 -17.35
N LEU A 430 10.96 -1.68 -18.41
CA LEU A 430 11.59 -1.44 -19.72
C LEU A 430 11.41 0.02 -20.12
N GLN A 431 12.49 0.68 -20.56
CA GLN A 431 12.39 2.05 -21.07
C GLN A 431 12.23 2.07 -22.59
N PHE A 432 11.25 2.85 -23.05
CA PHE A 432 10.87 3.03 -24.44
C PHE A 432 11.17 4.44 -24.91
N THR A 433 11.30 4.60 -26.23
CA THR A 433 11.57 5.91 -26.86
C THR A 433 10.45 6.92 -26.63
N SER A 434 9.21 6.44 -26.52
CA SER A 434 8.04 7.25 -26.23
C SER A 434 7.01 6.45 -25.44
N ARG A 435 6.00 7.11 -24.88
CA ARG A 435 4.81 6.48 -24.29
C ARG A 435 3.80 6.17 -25.39
N SER A 436 4.16 5.32 -26.35
CA SER A 436 3.32 5.07 -27.53
C SER A 436 1.96 4.47 -27.19
N TRP A 437 1.85 3.78 -26.05
CA TRP A 437 0.58 3.29 -25.51
C TRP A 437 -0.45 4.43 -25.24
N ASN A 438 0.01 5.67 -24.99
CA ASN A 438 -0.86 6.84 -24.82
C ASN A 438 -1.38 7.39 -26.17
N SER A 439 -0.91 6.88 -27.31
CA SER A 439 -1.40 7.30 -28.62
C SER A 439 -2.65 6.49 -29.00
N PRO A 440 -3.62 7.07 -29.73
CA PRO A 440 -4.77 6.33 -30.22
C PRO A 440 -4.37 5.12 -31.07
N GLY A 441 -4.93 3.96 -30.75
CA GLY A 441 -4.78 2.72 -31.51
C GLY A 441 -6.01 1.81 -31.39
N PRO A 442 -5.94 0.56 -31.85
CA PRO A 442 -6.99 -0.44 -31.64
C PRO A 442 -7.36 -0.65 -30.15
N TRP A 443 -6.41 -0.38 -29.25
CA TRP A 443 -6.58 -0.37 -27.79
C TRP A 443 -7.27 0.90 -27.24
N GLY A 444 -7.68 1.84 -28.09
CA GLY A 444 -8.11 3.18 -27.68
C GLY A 444 -6.92 4.06 -27.27
N ILE A 445 -7.06 4.79 -26.17
CA ILE A 445 -5.97 5.55 -25.54
C ILE A 445 -5.65 4.82 -24.23
N SER A 446 -4.46 4.22 -24.11
CA SER A 446 -4.08 3.52 -22.89
C SER A 446 -3.47 4.49 -21.88
N ASN A 447 -3.72 4.26 -20.58
CA ASN A 447 -2.94 4.86 -19.49
C ASN A 447 -1.64 4.08 -19.18
N GLY A 448 -1.33 3.07 -20.00
CA GLY A 448 -0.22 2.14 -19.82
C GLY A 448 -0.55 0.95 -18.92
N GLN A 449 -1.72 0.95 -18.27
CA GLN A 449 -2.20 -0.19 -17.51
C GLN A 449 -2.85 -1.22 -18.43
N THR A 450 -2.28 -2.42 -18.46
CA THR A 450 -2.83 -3.52 -19.27
C THR A 450 -3.13 -4.75 -18.42
N PHE A 451 -4.04 -5.58 -18.90
CA PHE A 451 -4.24 -6.95 -18.43
C PHE A 451 -4.33 -7.87 -19.64
N SER A 452 -3.55 -8.96 -19.63
CA SER A 452 -3.41 -9.83 -20.80
C SER A 452 -3.18 -11.29 -20.42
N ASP A 453 -3.47 -12.19 -21.34
CA ASP A 453 -3.16 -13.62 -21.28
C ASP A 453 -2.08 -14.06 -22.30
N THR A 454 -1.38 -13.11 -22.92
CA THR A 454 -0.32 -13.36 -23.92
C THR A 454 1.01 -13.85 -23.33
N GLY A 455 1.03 -14.26 -22.06
CA GLY A 455 2.20 -14.77 -21.34
C GLY A 455 2.84 -13.80 -20.35
N TYR A 456 2.27 -12.61 -20.19
CA TYR A 456 2.46 -11.72 -19.03
C TYR A 456 1.08 -11.44 -18.41
N GLN A 457 1.01 -10.72 -17.28
CA GLN A 457 -0.27 -10.51 -16.58
C GLN A 457 -0.72 -9.06 -16.55
N ASN A 458 0.10 -8.15 -16.04
CA ASN A 458 -0.28 -6.76 -15.87
C ASN A 458 0.88 -5.81 -16.25
N THR A 459 0.54 -4.63 -16.76
CA THR A 459 1.52 -3.52 -16.82
C THR A 459 0.97 -2.24 -16.20
N TRP A 460 1.84 -1.25 -16.00
CA TRP A 460 1.48 0.17 -15.89
C TRP A 460 2.63 1.08 -16.35
N ASP A 461 2.29 2.34 -16.67
CA ASP A 461 3.29 3.38 -16.93
C ASP A 461 3.92 3.85 -15.60
N GLY A 462 5.20 3.52 -15.42
CA GLY A 462 6.01 3.86 -14.26
C GLY A 462 6.51 5.31 -14.24
N THR A 463 6.29 6.08 -15.30
CA THR A 463 6.73 7.46 -15.45
C THR A 463 5.57 8.45 -15.61
N ARG A 464 4.35 8.04 -15.21
CA ARG A 464 3.21 8.94 -15.01
C ARG A 464 3.60 10.12 -14.13
N GLY A 465 3.38 11.34 -14.62
CA GLY A 465 3.72 12.58 -13.94
C GLY A 465 5.22 12.88 -13.82
N GLN A 466 6.09 12.07 -14.43
CA GLN A 466 7.52 12.36 -14.55
C GLN A 466 7.82 13.07 -15.89
N PRO A 467 8.79 13.99 -15.92
CA PRO A 467 9.21 14.65 -17.16
C PRO A 467 9.88 13.66 -18.14
N GLY A 468 10.15 14.13 -19.36
CA GLY A 468 10.83 13.37 -20.39
C GLY A 468 9.90 12.80 -21.46
N GLY A 469 10.45 12.62 -22.66
CA GLY A 469 9.72 12.04 -23.79
C GLY A 469 9.66 10.52 -23.74
N SER A 470 10.67 9.88 -23.15
CA SER A 470 10.70 8.44 -22.93
C SER A 470 9.69 7.99 -21.88
N GLY A 471 9.30 6.72 -21.93
CA GLY A 471 8.39 6.09 -20.97
C GLY A 471 9.00 4.82 -20.39
N ILE A 472 8.69 4.49 -19.14
CA ILE A 472 9.07 3.19 -18.57
C ILE A 472 7.80 2.40 -18.32
N LEU A 473 7.62 1.31 -19.06
CA LEU A 473 6.53 0.37 -18.83
C LEU A 473 7.00 -0.66 -17.81
N ILE A 474 6.19 -0.87 -16.78
CA ILE A 474 6.42 -1.88 -15.76
C ILE A 474 5.56 -3.07 -16.11
N ASN A 475 6.15 -4.23 -16.36
CA ASN A 475 5.50 -5.53 -16.38
C ASN A 475 5.51 -6.12 -14.97
N TYR A 476 4.33 -6.40 -14.45
CA TYR A 476 4.12 -6.96 -13.12
C TYR A 476 3.48 -8.33 -13.22
N THR A 477 4.20 -9.31 -12.67
CA THR A 477 3.83 -10.72 -12.73
C THR A 477 3.73 -11.30 -11.34
N GLY A 478 2.92 -12.33 -11.19
CA GLY A 478 2.69 -13.10 -9.99
C GLY A 478 2.87 -14.60 -10.23
N GLY A 479 2.92 -15.35 -9.14
CA GLY A 479 2.84 -16.81 -9.16
C GLY A 479 3.87 -17.47 -10.07
N ASP A 480 3.41 -18.43 -10.85
CA ASP A 480 4.25 -19.26 -11.70
C ASP A 480 4.88 -18.46 -12.86
N ILE A 481 4.22 -17.40 -13.33
CA ILE A 481 4.79 -16.50 -14.34
C ILE A 481 6.01 -15.77 -13.76
N ALA A 482 5.91 -15.23 -12.54
CA ALA A 482 7.05 -14.61 -11.87
C ALA A 482 8.19 -15.62 -11.63
N ASP A 483 7.88 -16.87 -11.31
CA ASP A 483 8.89 -17.91 -11.11
C ASP A 483 9.62 -18.32 -12.39
N SER A 484 8.90 -18.35 -13.51
CA SER A 484 9.42 -18.70 -14.83
C SER A 484 10.49 -17.74 -15.35
N MET A 485 10.46 -16.49 -14.89
CA MET A 485 11.41 -15.45 -15.29
C MET A 485 12.87 -15.85 -15.01
N HIS A 486 13.75 -15.43 -15.90
CA HIS A 486 15.18 -15.73 -15.95
C HIS A 486 15.98 -15.02 -14.85
N LEU A 487 15.54 -13.85 -14.35
CA LEU A 487 16.21 -13.16 -13.24
C LEU A 487 16.14 -13.99 -11.96
N LYS A 488 17.19 -14.73 -11.59
CA LYS A 488 17.22 -15.56 -10.36
C LYS A 488 17.66 -14.82 -9.09
N HIS A 489 17.81 -13.50 -9.15
CA HIS A 489 18.24 -12.66 -8.02
C HIS A 489 17.14 -11.66 -7.61
N PRO A 490 17.19 -11.10 -6.40
CA PRO A 490 16.17 -10.15 -5.94
C PRO A 490 16.08 -8.88 -6.77
N TYR A 491 17.18 -8.53 -7.46
CA TYR A 491 17.27 -7.38 -8.32
C TYR A 491 18.33 -7.59 -9.41
N GLY A 492 18.10 -7.01 -10.58
CA GLY A 492 19.06 -6.93 -11.67
C GLY A 492 18.74 -5.79 -12.63
N ASP A 493 19.69 -5.45 -13.49
CA ASP A 493 19.53 -4.48 -14.59
C ASP A 493 19.96 -5.07 -15.94
N THR A 494 19.99 -4.26 -17.00
CA THR A 494 20.44 -4.60 -18.35
C THR A 494 21.80 -5.34 -18.42
N ARG A 495 22.64 -5.27 -17.38
CA ARG A 495 23.91 -6.03 -17.33
C ARG A 495 23.69 -7.50 -16.99
N SER A 496 22.55 -7.84 -16.41
CA SER A 496 22.14 -9.23 -16.15
C SER A 496 21.60 -9.87 -17.42
N PRO A 497 22.19 -10.97 -17.91
CA PRO A 497 21.66 -11.72 -19.04
C PRO A 497 20.21 -12.19 -18.81
N GLY A 498 19.86 -12.50 -17.57
CA GLY A 498 18.50 -12.89 -17.19
C GLY A 498 17.48 -11.76 -17.40
N VAL A 499 17.83 -10.53 -17.00
CA VAL A 499 16.95 -9.36 -17.21
C VAL A 499 16.77 -9.06 -18.70
N ILE A 500 17.82 -9.25 -19.51
CA ILE A 500 17.70 -9.08 -20.97
C ILE A 500 16.86 -10.17 -21.62
N ALA A 501 16.98 -11.41 -21.15
CA ALA A 501 16.12 -12.51 -21.60
C ALA A 501 14.65 -12.24 -21.24
N ASP A 502 14.38 -11.83 -20.00
CA ASP A 502 13.05 -11.45 -19.54
C ASP A 502 12.49 -10.26 -20.32
N ALA A 503 13.31 -9.25 -20.62
CA ALA A 503 12.91 -8.11 -21.43
C ALA A 503 12.52 -8.54 -22.85
N LYS A 504 13.33 -9.37 -23.53
CA LYS A 504 13.01 -9.88 -24.87
C LYS A 504 11.76 -10.74 -24.89
N GLN A 505 11.59 -11.59 -23.88
CA GLN A 505 10.38 -12.40 -23.73
C GLN A 505 9.16 -11.49 -23.56
N PHE A 506 9.19 -10.54 -22.62
CA PHE A 506 8.10 -9.59 -22.42
C PHE A 506 7.78 -8.79 -23.69
N LEU A 507 8.79 -8.32 -24.43
CA LEU A 507 8.59 -7.61 -25.69
C LEU A 507 7.80 -8.44 -26.71
N SER A 508 8.10 -9.75 -26.83
CA SER A 508 7.31 -10.65 -27.68
C SER A 508 5.86 -10.85 -27.21
N GLN A 509 5.63 -10.79 -25.90
CA GLN A 509 4.31 -11.00 -25.29
C GLN A 509 3.44 -9.74 -25.31
N ILE A 510 4.03 -8.54 -25.22
CA ILE A 510 3.32 -7.25 -25.28
C ILE A 510 3.10 -6.77 -26.71
N GLU A 511 3.87 -7.25 -27.70
CA GLU A 511 3.74 -6.89 -29.11
C GLU A 511 2.32 -7.03 -29.67
N PRO A 512 1.53 -8.09 -29.37
CA PRO A 512 0.14 -8.18 -29.81
C PRO A 512 -0.79 -7.11 -29.19
N VAL A 513 -0.46 -6.66 -27.97
CA VAL A 513 -1.25 -5.67 -27.20
C VAL A 513 -0.92 -4.25 -27.66
N PHE A 514 0.35 -3.97 -27.97
CA PHE A 514 0.80 -2.70 -28.53
C PHE A 514 1.71 -2.95 -29.75
N PRO A 515 1.15 -3.22 -30.94
CA PRO A 515 1.93 -3.43 -32.15
C PRO A 515 2.96 -2.33 -32.43
N GLY A 516 4.21 -2.73 -32.67
CA GLY A 516 5.35 -1.86 -32.92
C GLY A 516 6.10 -1.39 -31.66
N ILE A 517 5.63 -1.74 -30.46
CA ILE A 517 6.27 -1.33 -29.20
C ILE A 517 7.69 -1.90 -29.06
N SER A 518 7.94 -3.11 -29.57
CA SER A 518 9.26 -3.76 -29.45
C SER A 518 10.37 -2.95 -30.13
N ALA A 519 10.07 -2.33 -31.27
CA ALA A 519 11.02 -1.48 -32.00
C ALA A 519 11.36 -0.19 -31.23
N GLN A 520 10.57 0.19 -30.22
CA GLN A 520 10.78 1.41 -29.44
C GLN A 520 11.63 1.19 -28.18
N TRP A 521 11.93 -0.06 -27.81
CA TRP A 521 12.73 -0.37 -26.62
C TRP A 521 14.14 0.22 -26.74
N LYS A 522 14.59 0.92 -25.69
CA LYS A 522 15.92 1.57 -25.63
C LYS A 522 17.05 0.62 -25.21
N GLY A 523 16.78 -0.68 -25.07
CA GLY A 523 17.76 -1.64 -24.53
C GLY A 523 18.00 -1.52 -23.02
N ARG A 524 17.17 -0.72 -22.32
CA ARG A 524 17.26 -0.48 -20.87
C ARG A 524 16.17 -1.26 -20.16
N ALA A 525 16.58 -2.03 -19.17
CA ALA A 525 15.69 -2.80 -18.32
C ALA A 525 16.23 -2.95 -16.89
N ALA A 526 15.31 -3.09 -15.94
CA ALA A 526 15.58 -3.49 -14.58
C ALA A 526 14.54 -4.51 -14.15
N GLY A 527 14.92 -5.48 -13.33
CA GLY A 527 14.03 -6.49 -12.81
C GLY A 527 14.16 -6.60 -11.29
N SER A 528 13.04 -6.85 -10.61
CA SER A 528 13.02 -7.08 -9.17
C SER A 528 12.11 -8.25 -8.80
N MET A 529 12.51 -9.01 -7.78
CA MET A 529 11.79 -10.18 -7.28
C MET A 529 12.00 -10.29 -5.77
N ALA A 530 11.20 -9.56 -4.99
CA ALA A 530 11.39 -9.47 -3.54
C ALA A 530 11.46 -10.85 -2.87
N HIS A 531 10.63 -11.79 -3.31
CA HIS A 531 10.58 -13.16 -2.79
C HIS A 531 11.89 -13.95 -2.92
N ARG A 532 12.81 -13.57 -3.81
CA ARG A 532 14.15 -14.20 -3.94
C ARG A 532 15.18 -13.66 -2.94
N SER A 533 14.85 -12.61 -2.20
CA SER A 533 15.72 -12.06 -1.16
C SER A 533 15.63 -12.89 0.13
N PRO A 534 16.76 -13.28 0.75
CA PRO A 534 16.71 -13.95 2.06
C PRO A 534 16.11 -13.07 3.16
N PHE A 535 16.12 -11.75 2.97
CA PHE A 535 15.58 -10.75 3.90
C PHE A 535 14.09 -10.43 3.69
N PHE A 536 13.47 -10.94 2.62
CA PHE A 536 12.03 -10.74 2.37
C PHE A 536 11.30 -12.06 2.25
N ARG A 537 11.83 -13.01 1.45
CA ARG A 537 11.28 -14.35 1.15
C ARG A 537 9.80 -14.39 0.70
N CYS A 538 9.27 -13.22 0.44
CA CYS A 538 7.89 -12.95 0.08
C CYS A 538 7.86 -11.59 -0.62
N SER A 539 7.00 -11.47 -1.61
CA SER A 539 6.69 -10.21 -2.25
C SER A 539 5.67 -9.49 -1.40
N TYR A 540 4.46 -10.05 -1.28
CA TYR A 540 3.43 -9.61 -0.35
C TYR A 540 2.74 -10.82 0.29
N SER A 541 2.25 -10.65 1.51
CA SER A 541 1.57 -11.73 2.22
C SER A 541 0.13 -11.83 1.71
N TYR A 542 -0.43 -13.03 1.73
CA TYR A 542 -1.83 -13.26 1.40
C TYR A 542 -2.36 -14.46 2.21
N TRP A 543 -3.68 -14.58 2.31
CA TRP A 543 -4.30 -15.76 2.89
C TRP A 543 -4.67 -16.78 1.82
N ARG A 544 -4.15 -17.99 2.00
CA ARG A 544 -4.53 -19.17 1.21
C ARG A 544 -5.94 -19.64 1.55
N VAL A 545 -6.46 -20.57 0.75
CA VAL A 545 -7.68 -21.32 1.07
C VAL A 545 -7.62 -21.84 2.51
N GLY A 546 -8.62 -21.48 3.32
CA GLY A 546 -8.75 -21.88 4.73
C GLY A 546 -7.94 -21.03 5.73
N GLN A 547 -7.14 -20.06 5.28
CA GLN A 547 -6.31 -19.26 6.18
C GLN A 547 -7.05 -18.13 6.88
N TYR A 548 -8.20 -17.68 6.36
CA TYR A 548 -8.99 -16.70 7.10
C TYR A 548 -9.49 -17.25 8.43
N GLN A 549 -9.96 -18.51 8.47
CA GLN A 549 -10.45 -19.13 9.71
C GLN A 549 -9.35 -19.76 10.55
N SER A 550 -8.19 -20.04 9.97
CA SER A 550 -7.11 -20.70 10.72
C SER A 550 -6.09 -19.74 11.31
N ILE A 551 -5.78 -18.60 10.67
CA ILE A 551 -4.75 -17.68 11.17
C ILE A 551 -5.06 -16.18 11.00
N ALA A 552 -5.90 -15.76 10.05
CA ALA A 552 -6.09 -14.34 9.76
C ALA A 552 -6.56 -13.54 10.97
N GLY A 553 -5.82 -12.50 11.31
CA GLY A 553 -5.98 -11.68 12.51
C GLY A 553 -5.13 -12.13 13.71
N TYR A 554 -4.54 -13.33 13.68
CA TYR A 554 -3.61 -13.81 14.71
C TYR A 554 -2.18 -13.32 14.51
N GLU A 555 -1.83 -12.90 13.30
CA GLU A 555 -0.48 -12.46 12.92
C GLU A 555 -0.01 -11.29 13.80
N GLN A 556 -0.90 -10.36 14.11
CA GLN A 556 -0.62 -9.21 15.00
C GLN A 556 -0.55 -9.56 16.50
N VAL A 557 -1.07 -10.72 16.92
CA VAL A 557 -1.17 -11.06 18.36
C VAL A 557 0.23 -11.20 18.96
N ARG A 558 0.53 -10.38 19.98
CA ARG A 558 1.80 -10.42 20.71
C ARG A 558 2.05 -11.76 21.42
N GLN A 559 3.32 -12.05 21.69
CA GLN A 559 3.76 -13.25 22.40
C GLN A 559 4.69 -12.85 23.54
N GLY A 560 4.19 -12.84 24.78
CA GLY A 560 4.92 -12.24 25.89
C GLY A 560 5.24 -10.76 25.61
N ASN A 561 6.53 -10.39 25.70
CA ASN A 561 6.99 -9.03 25.38
C ASN A 561 7.48 -8.89 23.92
N ILE A 562 7.11 -9.82 23.04
CA ILE A 562 7.33 -9.71 21.59
C ILE A 562 6.07 -9.22 20.90
N PHE A 563 6.15 -8.05 20.28
CA PHE A 563 5.10 -7.44 19.47
C PHE A 563 5.43 -7.61 17.99
N PHE A 564 4.45 -7.95 17.17
CA PHE A 564 4.66 -8.19 15.74
C PHE A 564 4.18 -6.99 14.94
N ALA A 565 4.92 -6.55 13.93
CA ALA A 565 4.53 -5.49 13.01
C ALA A 565 4.93 -5.87 11.57
N GLY A 566 4.37 -5.16 10.59
CA GLY A 566 4.54 -5.46 9.17
C GLY A 566 3.20 -5.64 8.48
N GLU A 567 3.18 -5.48 7.16
CA GLU A 567 1.93 -5.56 6.36
C GLU A 567 1.15 -6.86 6.60
N HIS A 568 1.86 -7.98 6.85
CA HIS A 568 1.28 -9.28 7.14
C HIS A 568 0.45 -9.34 8.43
N THR A 569 0.58 -8.31 9.29
CA THR A 569 -0.17 -8.17 10.53
C THR A 569 -1.37 -7.22 10.41
N SER A 570 -1.52 -6.51 9.28
CA SER A 570 -2.70 -5.70 8.99
C SER A 570 -3.79 -6.58 8.38
N VAL A 571 -5.04 -6.37 8.82
CA VAL A 571 -6.21 -7.02 8.21
C VAL A 571 -6.75 -6.20 7.04
N ASP A 572 -6.73 -4.88 7.16
CA ASP A 572 -7.34 -3.99 6.19
C ASP A 572 -6.42 -3.69 5.00
N TRP A 573 -5.09 -3.74 5.20
CA TRP A 573 -4.07 -3.31 4.24
C TRP A 573 -2.92 -4.32 4.12
N GLN A 574 -3.21 -5.62 4.20
CA GLN A 574 -2.22 -6.68 3.95
C GLN A 574 -1.61 -6.52 2.55
N GLY A 575 -0.29 -6.66 2.43
CA GLY A 575 0.47 -6.42 1.20
C GLY A 575 0.87 -4.95 0.96
N TRP A 576 0.23 -3.98 1.60
CA TRP A 576 0.45 -2.57 1.32
C TRP A 576 1.46 -1.88 2.25
N MET A 577 2.03 -0.77 1.77
CA MET A 577 2.84 0.12 2.60
C MET A 577 2.04 0.72 3.76
N GLU A 578 0.74 0.98 3.56
CA GLU A 578 -0.18 1.45 4.60
C GLU A 578 -0.25 0.43 5.75
N GLY A 579 -0.50 -0.85 5.45
CA GLY A 579 -0.52 -1.93 6.44
C GLY A 579 0.82 -2.06 7.17
N GLY A 580 1.93 -1.86 6.48
CA GLY A 580 3.25 -1.77 7.09
C GLY A 580 3.35 -0.62 8.09
N ALA A 581 3.00 0.60 7.68
CA ALA A 581 3.12 1.80 8.51
C ALA A 581 2.17 1.78 9.72
N GLU A 582 0.88 1.45 9.51
CA GLU A 582 -0.10 1.45 10.60
C GLU A 582 0.18 0.35 11.62
N SER A 583 0.67 -0.82 11.19
CA SER A 583 0.98 -1.93 12.09
C SER A 583 2.18 -1.62 12.97
N GLY A 584 3.15 -0.85 12.46
CA GLY A 584 4.26 -0.30 13.25
C GLY A 584 3.77 0.65 14.34
N ILE A 585 2.90 1.59 13.98
CA ILE A 585 2.26 2.50 14.94
C ILE A 585 1.45 1.73 15.99
N ARG A 586 0.67 0.72 15.58
CA ARG A 586 -0.09 -0.15 16.49
C ARG A 586 0.83 -0.88 17.46
N ALA A 587 1.88 -1.57 16.98
CA ALA A 587 2.84 -2.26 17.86
C ALA A 587 3.44 -1.32 18.89
N ALA A 588 3.89 -0.13 18.47
CA ALA A 588 4.44 0.87 19.37
C ALA A 588 3.41 1.35 20.42
N ARG A 589 2.15 1.55 20.04
CA ARG A 589 1.08 1.92 20.98
C ARG A 589 0.79 0.83 22.00
N GLU A 590 0.83 -0.44 21.59
CA GLU A 590 0.68 -1.56 22.52
C GLU A 590 1.86 -1.65 23.50
N VAL A 591 3.09 -1.39 23.03
CA VAL A 591 4.26 -1.25 23.91
C VAL A 591 4.05 -0.10 24.90
N LEU A 592 3.68 1.09 24.42
CA LEU A 592 3.44 2.26 25.28
C LEU A 592 2.33 2.03 26.30
N ALA A 593 1.29 1.27 25.94
CA ALA A 593 0.23 0.88 26.87
C ALA A 593 0.71 -0.10 27.94
N GLN A 594 1.71 -0.94 27.65
CA GLN A 594 2.37 -1.80 28.64
C GLN A 594 3.35 -1.02 29.54
N LEU A 595 3.93 0.08 29.06
CA LEU A 595 4.90 0.88 29.81
C LEU A 595 4.27 1.89 30.78
N LYS A 596 2.96 2.15 30.62
CA LYS A 596 2.15 2.98 31.51
C LYS A 596 1.51 2.11 32.57
#